data_AF-A0A524QCQ2-F1
#
_entry.id   AF-A0A524QCQ2-F1
#
_cell.length_a   1.000
_cell.length_b   1.000
_cell.length_c   1.000
_cell.angle_alpha   90.00
_cell.angle_beta   90.00
_cell.angle_gamma   90.00
#
_symmetry.space_group_name_H-M   'P 1'
#
loop_
_entity.id
_entity.type
_entity.pdbx_description
1 polymer ?
#
loop_
_entity_poly.entity_id
_entity_poly.type
_entity_poly.pdbx_seq_one_letter_code
_entity_poly.pdbx_strand_id
1 'polypeptide(L)' 'EKPRAGKVILVGAAKKDEEMELKKGDVVLYGKYSGQELNIDGTDYLLLSQSDVLYIS' A
#
# COMPACT_ATOMS: atom_id res chain seq x y z
N GLU A 1 3.47 16.70 7.38
CA GLU A 1 2.16 16.23 7.90
C GLU A 1 2.34 14.85 8.51
N LYS A 2 1.47 14.38 9.42
CA LYS A 2 1.65 13.05 10.05
C LYS A 2 1.27 11.93 9.05
N PRO A 3 2.15 10.96 8.76
CA PRO A 3 1.82 9.83 7.90
C PRO A 3 0.76 8.92 8.55
N ARG A 4 0.07 8.15 7.73
CA ARG A 4 -0.88 7.12 8.17
C ARG A 4 -0.21 5.75 8.17
N ALA A 5 -0.74 4.83 8.97
CA ALA A 5 -0.27 3.46 9.05
C ALA A 5 -1.33 2.50 8.50
N GLY A 6 -0.89 1.41 7.85
CA GLY A 6 -1.77 0.36 7.33
C GLY A 6 -1.07 -0.99 7.28
N LYS A 7 -1.85 -2.06 7.16
CA LYS A 7 -1.33 -3.41 6.95
C LYS A 7 -1.56 -3.83 5.51
N VAL A 8 -0.52 -4.29 4.84
CA VAL A 8 -0.61 -4.78 3.45
C VAL A 8 -1.36 -6.11 3.44
N ILE A 9 -2.52 -6.14 2.78
CA ILE A 9 -3.37 -7.35 2.67
C ILE A 9 -3.14 -8.12 1.36
N LEU A 10 -2.66 -7.44 0.32
CA LEU A 10 -2.37 -7.99 -1.00
C LEU A 10 -1.35 -7.09 -1.72
N VAL A 11 -0.54 -7.68 -2.60
CA VAL A 11 0.38 -6.94 -3.47
C VAL A 11 0.16 -7.37 -4.92
N GLY A 12 0.36 -6.44 -5.86
CA GLY A 12 0.38 -6.75 -7.28
C GLY A 12 1.60 -7.59 -7.67
N ALA A 13 1.62 -8.08 -8.90
CA ALA A 13 2.82 -8.69 -9.46
C ALA A 13 3.93 -7.63 -9.61
N ALA A 14 5.19 -8.06 -9.47
CA ALA A 14 6.34 -7.25 -9.85
C ALA A 14 6.25 -6.88 -11.34
N LYS A 15 6.67 -5.66 -11.68
CA LYS A 15 6.85 -5.29 -13.10
C LYS A 15 8.21 -5.81 -13.56
N LYS A 16 8.40 -5.85 -14.88
CA LYS A 16 9.63 -6.36 -15.50
C LYS A 16 10.91 -5.69 -14.99
N ASP A 17 10.86 -4.37 -14.79
CA ASP A 17 12.02 -3.55 -14.41
C ASP A 17 11.85 -2.92 -13.01
N GLU A 18 10.87 -3.38 -12.24
CA GLU A 18 10.55 -2.86 -10.91
C GLU A 18 10.03 -4.00 -10.02
N GLU A 19 10.88 -4.47 -9.11
CA GLU A 19 10.49 -5.49 -8.14
C GLU A 19 9.43 -4.95 -7.16
N MET A 20 8.58 -5.84 -6.66
CA MET A 20 7.64 -5.52 -5.59
C MET A 20 8.37 -5.67 -4.25
N GLU A 21 8.65 -4.55 -3.59
CA GLU A 21 9.36 -4.54 -2.30
C GLU A 21 8.43 -4.92 -1.14
N LEU A 22 7.14 -4.64 -1.29
CA LEU A 22 6.10 -4.91 -0.29
C LEU A 22 5.65 -6.36 -0.30
N LYS A 23 5.23 -6.86 0.86
CA LYS A 23 4.69 -8.20 1.04
C LYS A 23 3.42 -8.18 1.86
N LYS A 24 2.56 -9.18 1.64
CA LYS A 24 1.38 -9.38 2.48
C LYS A 24 1.81 -9.57 3.93
N GLY A 25 1.24 -8.77 4.82
CA GLY A 25 1.54 -8.79 6.25
C GLY A 25 2.36 -7.59 6.73
N ASP A 26 3.08 -6.91 5.84
CA ASP A 26 3.87 -5.73 6.18
C ASP A 26 3.00 -4.65 6.81
N VAL A 27 3.54 -3.97 7.82
CA VAL A 27 2.96 -2.76 8.37
C VAL A 27 3.72 -1.59 7.78
N VAL A 28 3.00 -0.70 7.10
CA VAL A 28 3.59 0.38 6.31
C VAL A 28 3.12 1.75 6.77
N LEU A 29 3.97 2.76 6.59
CA LEU A 29 3.58 4.17 6.68
C LEU A 29 3.46 4.77 5.28
N TYR A 30 2.43 5.57 5.05
CA TYR A 30 2.16 6.22 3.77
C TYR A 30 1.64 7.64 3.95
N GLY A 31 1.72 8.44 2.87
CA GLY A 31 1.25 9.82 2.85
C GLY A 31 -0.26 9.94 3.07
N LYS A 32 -0.71 10.97 3.79
CA LYS A 32 -2.13 11.16 4.13
C LYS A 32 -3.06 11.24 2.90
N TYR A 33 -2.56 11.79 1.79
CA TYR A 33 -3.31 11.99 0.54
C TYR A 33 -2.90 10.99 -0.55
N SER A 34 -2.12 9.96 -0.20
CA SER A 34 -1.70 8.94 -1.14
C SER A 34 -2.78 7.88 -1.34
N GLY A 35 -2.87 7.37 -2.57
CA GLY A 35 -3.72 6.23 -2.92
C GLY A 35 -5.14 6.59 -3.35
N GLN A 36 -5.90 5.54 -3.65
CA GLN A 36 -7.30 5.58 -4.04
C GLN A 36 -8.10 4.60 -3.19
N GLU A 37 -9.24 5.06 -2.65
CA GLU A 37 -10.18 4.18 -1.94
C GLU A 37 -10.95 3.31 -2.92
N LEU A 38 -11.06 2.02 -2.61
CA LEU A 38 -11.79 1.02 -3.39
C LEU A 38 -12.73 0.27 -2.46
N ASN A 39 -13.97 0.03 -2.89
CA ASN A 39 -14.87 -0.91 -2.23
C ASN A 39 -14.99 -2.17 -3.08
N ILE A 40 -14.67 -3.32 -2.51
CA ILE A 40 -14.76 -4.63 -3.17
C ILE A 40 -15.57 -5.54 -2.25
N ASP A 41 -16.70 -6.03 -2.75
CA ASP A 41 -17.62 -6.92 -2.02
C ASP A 41 -18.02 -6.38 -0.63
N GLY A 42 -18.22 -5.06 -0.53
CA GLY A 42 -18.60 -4.39 0.72
C GLY A 42 -17.44 -4.14 1.69
N THR A 43 -16.20 -4.44 1.31
CA THR A 43 -15.01 -4.14 2.10
C THR A 43 -14.23 -2.98 1.48
N ASP A 44 -13.88 -1.99 2.30
CA ASP A 44 -13.07 -0.84 1.89
C ASP A 44 -11.57 -1.18 1.94
N TYR A 45 -10.88 -0.80 0.89
CA TYR A 45 -9.44 -0.94 0.71
C TYR A 45 -8.84 0.39 0.26
N LEU A 46 -7.56 0.59 0.55
CA LEU A 46 -6.77 1.67 -0.01
C LEU A 46 -5.75 1.09 -0.98
N LEU A 47 -5.91 1.39 -2.26
CA LEU A 47 -4.91 1.05 -3.28
C LEU A 47 -3.79 2.08 -3.23
N LEU A 48 -2.55 1.60 -3.08
CA LEU A 48 -1.35 2.42 -3.03
C LEU A 48 -0.35 1.93 -4.08
N SER A 49 0.40 2.88 -4.67
CA SER A 49 1.66 2.54 -5.34
C SER A 49 2.71 2.23 -4.27
N GLN A 50 3.61 1.26 -4.51
CA GLN A 50 4.70 1.00 -3.56
C GLN A 50 5.60 2.23 -3.38
N SER A 51 5.70 3.10 -4.38
CA SER A 51 6.42 4.38 -4.30
C SER A 51 5.83 5.38 -3.31
N ASP A 52 4.56 5.20 -2.91
CA ASP A 52 3.90 6.06 -1.92
C ASP A 52 4.11 5.57 -0.48
N VAL A 53 4.74 4.40 -0.31
CA VAL A 53 5.11 3.87 1.00
C VAL A 53 6.42 4.51 1.44
N LEU A 54 6.38 5.10 2.63
CA LEU A 54 7.48 5.87 3.21
C LEU A 54 8.37 5.01 4.13
N TYR A 55 7.82 3.94 4.68
CA TYR A 55 8.49 3.08 5.65
C TYR A 55 7.79 1.71 5.76
N ILE A 56 8.58 0.65 5.92
CA ILE A 56 8.13 -0.71 6.26
C ILE A 56 8.63 -1.01 7.68
N SER A 57 7.72 -1.34 8.59
CA SER A 57 8.02 -1.66 9.99
C SER A 57 8.43 -3.10 10.21
#